data_AF-A0AAP4LDG0-F1
#
_entry.id   AF-A0AAP4LDG0-F1
#
_cell.length_a   1.000
_cell.length_b   1.000
_cell.length_c   1.000
_cell.angle_alpha   90.00
_cell.angle_beta   90.00
_cell.angle_gamma   90.00
#
_symmetry.space_group_name_H-M   'P 1'
#
loop_
_entity.id
_entity.type
_entity.pdbx_description
1 polymer ?
#
loop_
_entity_poly.entity_id
_entity_poly.type
_entity_poly.pdbx_seq_one_letter_code
_entity_poly.pdbx_strand_id
1 'polypeptide(L)'
;MKITTSATLANAIRDQRKSLQLTQAETAERVGMKQTTVSGFEQNPDTSKLETLFRLLSALELELHVVPRGEAADKDSGWTQEW
;
A
#
# COMPACT_ATOMS: atom_id res chain seq x y z
N MET A 1 -4.49 -10.06 3.05
CA MET A 1 -3.58 -9.90 4.22
C MET A 1 -4.21 -8.88 5.16
N LYS A 2 -4.16 -9.09 6.49
CA LYS A 2 -4.60 -8.07 7.47
C LYS A 2 -3.44 -7.13 7.77
N ILE A 3 -3.63 -5.82 7.62
CA ILE A 3 -2.61 -4.80 7.92
C ILE A 3 -3.02 -4.09 9.21
N THR A 4 -2.25 -4.28 10.28
CA THR A 4 -2.53 -3.67 11.59
C THR A 4 -1.35 -2.92 12.21
N THR A 5 -0.21 -2.86 11.51
CA THR A 5 0.99 -2.11 11.91
C THR A 5 1.56 -1.36 10.73
N SER A 6 2.27 -0.27 11.02
CA SER A 6 3.05 0.53 10.05
C SER A 6 4.06 -0.32 9.28
N ALA A 7 4.78 -1.22 9.97
CA ALA A 7 5.76 -2.12 9.37
C ALA A 7 5.12 -3.07 8.34
N THR A 8 3.98 -3.69 8.68
CA THR A 8 3.27 -4.57 7.73
C THR A 8 2.74 -3.78 6.53
N LEU A 9 2.24 -2.55 6.75
CA LEU A 9 1.81 -1.67 5.65
C LEU A 9 2.99 -1.31 4.72
N ALA A 10 4.13 -0.94 5.29
CA ALA A 10 5.31 -0.57 4.53
C ALA A 10 5.87 -1.74 3.70
N ASN A 11 5.87 -2.95 4.27
CA ASN A 11 6.25 -4.16 3.55
C ASN A 11 5.31 -4.44 2.39
N ALA A 12 3.99 -4.36 2.58
CA ALA A 12 3.02 -4.55 1.51
C ALA A 12 3.21 -3.56 0.34
N ILE A 13 3.45 -2.29 0.66
CA ILE A 13 3.73 -1.25 -0.34
C ILE A 13 5.07 -1.50 -1.06
N ARG A 14 6.11 -1.91 -0.31
CA ARG A 14 7.41 -2.26 -0.89
C ARG A 14 7.33 -3.46 -1.84
N ASP A 15 6.55 -4.46 -1.46
CA ASP A 15 6.35 -5.66 -2.26
C ASP A 15 5.60 -5.33 -3.55
N GLN A 16 4.59 -4.46 -3.48
CA GLN A 16 3.92 -3.96 -4.67
C GLN A 16 4.87 -3.15 -5.58
N ARG A 17 5.73 -2.30 -5.01
CA ARG A 17 6.74 -1.60 -5.83
C ARG A 17 7.65 -2.58 -6.57
N LYS A 18 8.10 -3.63 -5.90
CA LYS A 18 8.93 -4.67 -6.50
C LYS A 18 8.19 -5.51 -7.54
N SER A 19 6.90 -5.79 -7.34
CA SER A 19 6.08 -6.51 -8.32
C SER A 19 5.95 -5.72 -9.63
N LEU A 20 5.87 -4.39 -9.54
CA LEU A 20 5.93 -3.46 -10.67
C LEU A 20 7.34 -3.24 -11.22
N GLN A 21 8.36 -3.91 -10.66
CA GLN A 21 9.77 -3.79 -11.03
C GLN A 21 10.34 -2.37 -10.93
N LEU A 22 9.74 -1.52 -10.10
CA LEU A 22 10.19 -0.14 -9.92
C LEU A 22 11.27 -0.06 -8.84
N THR A 23 12.27 0.79 -9.08
CA THR A 23 13.19 1.25 -8.04
C THR A 23 12.51 2.28 -7.14
N GLN A 24 13.13 2.55 -5.99
CA GLN A 24 12.66 3.61 -5.10
C GLN A 24 12.77 5.00 -5.76
N ALA A 25 13.74 5.21 -6.65
CA ALA A 25 13.92 6.47 -7.38
C ALA A 25 12.78 6.68 -8.37
N GLU A 26 12.49 5.69 -9.23
CA GLU A 26 11.40 5.78 -10.21
C GLU A 26 10.04 5.97 -9.53
N THR A 27 9.81 5.31 -8.40
CA THR A 27 8.58 5.49 -7.62
C THR A 27 8.47 6.92 -7.08
N ALA A 28 9.58 7.48 -6.59
CA ALA A 28 9.62 8.84 -6.07
C ALA A 28 9.35 9.89 -7.16
N GLU A 29 9.90 9.68 -8.36
CA GLU A 29 9.73 10.58 -9.51
C GLU A 29 8.27 10.66 -9.97
N ARG A 30 7.55 9.52 -9.99
CA ARG A 30 6.13 9.47 -10.39
C ARG A 30 5.22 10.41 -9.58
N VAL A 31 5.61 10.75 -8.35
CA VAL A 31 4.81 11.58 -7.43
C VAL A 31 5.59 12.77 -6.88
N GLY A 32 6.66 13.16 -7.58
CA GLY A 32 7.43 14.38 -7.31
C GLY A 32 8.01 14.44 -5.89
N MET A 33 8.54 13.33 -5.37
CA MET A 33 9.19 13.26 -4.06
C MET A 33 10.65 12.79 -4.16
N LYS A 34 11.38 12.84 -3.04
CA LYS A 34 12.77 12.35 -2.98
C LYS A 34 12.81 10.84 -2.83
N GLN A 35 13.76 10.16 -3.48
CA GLN A 35 14.00 8.72 -3.28
C GLN A 35 14.25 8.38 -1.80
N THR A 36 14.92 9.25 -1.06
CA THR A 36 15.17 9.09 0.38
C THR A 36 13.87 9.06 1.20
N THR A 37 12.80 9.71 0.73
CA THR A 37 11.48 9.65 1.35
C THR A 37 10.85 8.26 1.17
N VAL A 38 10.98 7.66 -0.01
CA VAL A 38 10.52 6.29 -0.29
C VAL A 38 11.32 5.28 0.55
N SER A 39 12.64 5.42 0.56
CA SER A 39 13.51 4.56 1.38
C SER A 39 13.21 4.70 2.88
N GLY A 40 12.99 5.94 3.35
CA GLY A 40 12.63 6.21 4.74
C GLY A 40 11.29 5.58 5.13
N PHE A 41 10.29 5.67 4.25
CA PHE A 41 9.01 4.99 4.44
C PHE A 41 9.17 3.46 4.52
N GLU A 42 9.96 2.85 3.62
CA GLU A 42 10.17 1.40 3.60
C GLU A 42 10.95 0.85 4.81
N GLN A 43 11.80 1.67 5.44
CA GLN A 43 12.64 1.24 6.55
C GLN A 43 12.06 1.64 7.92
N ASN A 44 11.54 2.86 8.03
CA ASN A 44 11.08 3.48 9.28
C ASN A 44 9.69 4.14 9.10
N PRO A 45 8.64 3.34 8.86
CA PRO A 45 7.31 3.87 8.52
C PRO A 45 6.63 4.63 9.66
N ASP A 46 7.02 4.44 10.92
CA ASP A 46 6.38 5.07 12.09
C ASP A 46 6.43 6.60 12.09
N THR A 47 7.46 7.17 11.46
CA THR A 47 7.65 8.64 11.37
C THR A 47 7.16 9.21 10.06
N SER A 48 6.61 8.36 9.17
CA SER A 48 6.16 8.79 7.85
C SER A 48 4.83 9.53 7.95
N LYS A 49 4.73 10.61 7.17
CA LYS A 49 3.48 11.36 7.05
C LYS A 49 2.45 10.55 6.25
N LEU A 50 1.18 10.68 6.61
CA LEU A 50 0.08 10.12 5.81
C LEU A 50 0.09 10.62 4.36
N GLU A 51 0.53 11.86 4.12
CA GLU A 51 0.72 12.38 2.77
C GLU A 51 1.69 11.53 1.94
N THR A 52 2.81 11.09 2.52
CA THR A 52 3.77 10.20 1.87
C THR A 52 3.11 8.87 1.52
N LEU A 53 2.34 8.31 2.46
CA LEU A 53 1.58 7.08 2.22
C LEU A 53 0.65 7.22 1.01
N PHE A 54 -0.20 8.24 0.97
CA PHE A 54 -1.16 8.41 -0.13
C PHE A 54 -0.49 8.69 -1.47
N ARG A 55 0.62 9.43 -1.50
CA ARG A 55 1.44 9.59 -2.71
C ARG A 55 2.02 8.25 -3.17
N LEU A 56 2.54 7.41 -2.26
CA LEU A 56 3.04 6.08 -2.62
C LEU A 56 1.93 5.16 -3.13
N LEU A 57 0.75 5.19 -2.52
CA LEU A 57 -0.41 4.44 -3.01
C LEU A 57 -0.76 4.85 -4.44
N SER A 58 -0.81 6.15 -4.71
CA SER A 58 -1.05 6.68 -6.05
C SER A 58 0.04 6.30 -7.06
N ALA A 59 1.32 6.31 -6.67
CA ALA A 59 2.44 5.96 -7.56
C ALA A 59 2.45 4.47 -7.98
N LEU A 60 1.87 3.62 -7.13
CA LEU A 60 1.89 2.16 -7.23
C LEU A 60 0.53 1.57 -7.59
N GLU A 61 -0.42 2.42 -8.01
CA GLU A 61 -1.78 2.03 -8.43
C GLU A 61 -2.53 1.24 -7.34
N LEU A 62 -2.38 1.67 -6.09
CA LEU A 62 -3.04 1.08 -4.92
C LEU A 62 -4.12 2.01 -4.36
N GLU A 63 -5.12 1.41 -3.71
CA GLU A 63 -6.12 2.09 -2.90
C GLU A 63 -6.16 1.52 -1.46
N LEU A 64 -6.65 2.32 -0.51
CA LEU A 64 -6.73 1.95 0.90
C LEU A 64 -8.18 1.74 1.33
N HIS A 65 -8.50 0.54 1.78
CA HIS A 65 -9.78 0.20 2.40
C HIS A 65 -9.62 0.06 3.91
N VAL A 66 -10.45 0.78 4.67
CA VAL A 66 -10.52 0.65 6.14
C VAL A 66 -11.80 -0.07 6.50
N VAL A 67 -11.67 -1.23 7.14
CA VAL A 67 -12.81 -2.11 7.49
C VAL A 67 -12.76 -2.49 8.97
N PRO A 68 -13.92 -2.78 9.60
CA PRO A 68 -13.94 -3.26 10.98
C PRO A 68 -13.11 -4.54 11.17
N ARG A 69 -12.39 -4.60 12.29
CA ARG A 69 -11.56 -5.76 12.63
C ARG A 69 -12.46 -6.94 12.97
N GLY A 70 -12.33 -8.02 12.20
CA GLY A 70 -13.13 -9.24 12.39
C GLY A 70 -14.19 -9.45 11.31
N GLU A 71 -14.47 -8.44 10.50
CA GLU A 71 -15.49 -8.51 9.43
C GLU A 71 -14.90 -8.73 8.03
N ALA A 72 -13.56 -8.86 7.91
CA ALA A 72 -12.92 -8.90 6.60
C ALA A 72 -13.03 -10.28 5.91
N ALA A 73 -13.90 -10.28 4.88
CA ALA A 73 -13.91 -11.09 3.65
C ALA A 73 -14.54 -12.49 3.68
N ASP A 74 -15.78 -12.59 4.14
CA ASP A 74 -16.75 -13.55 3.59
C ASP A 74 -17.69 -12.78 2.65
N LYS A 75 -17.15 -12.32 1.52
CA LYS A 75 -17.91 -11.86 0.36
C LYS A 75 -17.29 -12.45 -0.91
N ASP A 76 -16.96 -13.73 -0.82
CA ASP A 76 -16.96 -14.63 -1.96
C ASP A 76 -18.02 -15.70 -1.68
N SER A 77 -19.27 -15.25 -1.53
CA SER A 77 -20.42 -16.12 -1.79
C SER A 77 -21.10 -15.54 -3.01
N GLY A 78 -20.54 -15.88 -4.17
CA GLY A 78 -21.19 -15.74 -5.46
C GLY A 78 -22.52 -16.49 -5.42
N TRP A 79 -23.59 -15.75 -5.13
CA TRP A 79 -24.94 -16.18 -5.46
C TRP A 79 -25.28 -15.67 -6.85
N THR A 80 -24.83 -16.39 -7.86
CA THR A 80 -25.54 -16.46 -9.15
C THR A 80 -26.64 -17.50 -8.98
N GLN A 81 -27.83 -17.07 -8.58
CA GLN A 81 -29.03 -17.87 -8.84
C GLN A 81 -29.57 -17.45 -10.20
N GLU A 82 -29.21 -18.24 -11.21
CA GLU A 82 -29.99 -18.36 -12.44
C GLU A 82 -31.31 -19.07 -12.09
N TRP A 83 -32.43 -18.36 -12.24
CA TRP A 83 -33.72 -18.93 -12.61
C TRP A 83 -34.40 -17.98 -13.59
#